data_AF-A0AAU3Z8U8-F1
#
_entry.id   AF-A0AAU3Z8U8-F1
#
_cell.length_a   1.000
_cell.length_b   1.000
_cell.length_c   1.000
_cell.angle_alpha   90.00
_cell.angle_beta   90.00
_cell.angle_gamma   90.00
#
_symmetry.space_group_name_H-M   'P 1'
#
loop_
_entity.id
_entity.type
_entity.pdbx_description
1 polymer ?
#
loop_
_entity_poly.entity_id
_entity_poly.type
_entity_poly.pdbx_seq_one_letter_code
_entity_poly.pdbx_strand_id
1 'polypeptide(L)'
;MSPRAKARRPTARRRRRPGKRRQRKDERLIGVVVAAALAITLVAAAINWLLAHSWVLIVIGTLAVLAGGGWFHRQQRRARWEAVRARGLRYELLQLDALHHSRFEDAVRDLMHRDGCRDAVRVGGGGDLGADVKATDPYGRRWVIQCKHRRNGPAGSAVGTPDLQVLNGTARQVHGADIAVIVTNGRVTAPAVAFARQQRLHVVDRQTLAVWAAGSRPLWELLRAVPPPRRPTALS
;
A
#
# COMPACT_ATOMS: atom_id res chain seq x y z
N MET A 1 24.09 87.23 -87.76
CA MET A 1 25.47 87.09 -87.28
C MET A 1 25.52 86.08 -86.13
N SER A 2 26.33 85.03 -86.27
CA SER A 2 26.82 84.21 -85.14
C SER A 2 27.84 85.03 -84.32
N PRO A 3 28.19 84.71 -83.04
CA PRO A 3 28.99 83.50 -82.75
C PRO A 3 28.88 82.85 -81.34
N ARG A 4 29.27 81.56 -81.29
CA ARG A 4 30.13 80.81 -80.33
C ARG A 4 29.92 80.92 -78.80
N ALA A 5 29.59 79.78 -78.15
CA ALA A 5 30.48 78.91 -77.32
C ALA A 5 30.47 79.29 -75.80
N LYS A 6 30.67 78.45 -74.78
CA LYS A 6 31.26 77.11 -74.63
C LYS A 6 30.92 76.55 -73.22
N ALA A 7 30.85 75.22 -73.13
CA ALA A 7 31.20 74.32 -72.01
C ALA A 7 30.58 74.45 -70.59
N ARG A 8 29.79 73.43 -70.22
CA ARG A 8 29.54 72.97 -68.83
C ARG A 8 29.83 71.47 -68.72
N ARG A 9 30.48 71.04 -67.63
CA ARG A 9 30.58 69.63 -67.18
C ARG A 9 30.95 69.60 -65.67
N PRO A 10 30.75 68.49 -64.93
CA PRO A 10 29.49 68.23 -64.21
C PRO A 10 29.70 67.86 -62.72
N THR A 11 28.62 67.76 -61.93
CA THR A 11 28.64 67.01 -60.66
C THR A 11 27.47 66.03 -60.58
N ALA A 12 27.81 64.75 -60.48
CA ALA A 12 26.87 63.64 -60.39
C ALA A 12 26.21 63.60 -59.01
N ARG A 13 24.88 63.71 -58.95
CA ARG A 13 24.10 63.50 -57.72
C ARG A 13 23.35 62.17 -57.80
N ARG A 14 23.91 61.16 -57.13
CA ARG A 14 23.36 59.79 -56.98
C ARG A 14 22.02 59.86 -56.23
N ARG A 15 20.90 59.63 -56.92
CA ARG A 15 19.56 59.49 -56.30
C ARG A 15 19.45 58.12 -55.60
N ARG A 16 19.37 58.12 -54.26
CA ARG A 16 18.99 56.94 -53.46
C ARG A 16 17.47 56.69 -53.57
N ARG A 17 17.07 55.49 -53.98
CA ARG A 17 15.66 55.02 -54.00
C ARG A 17 15.18 54.67 -52.57
N PRO A 18 14.10 55.27 -52.04
CA PRO A 18 13.52 54.85 -50.76
C PRO A 18 12.28 53.98 -51.03
N GLY A 19 12.41 52.66 -51.05
CA GLY A 19 11.26 51.77 -51.30
C GLY A 19 11.30 50.43 -50.55
N LYS A 20 12.48 49.82 -50.41
CA LYS A 20 12.59 48.44 -49.86
C LYS A 20 12.40 48.30 -48.34
N ARG A 21 12.44 49.38 -47.55
CA ARG A 21 12.36 49.30 -46.08
C ARG A 21 10.92 49.35 -45.53
N ARG A 22 9.97 49.91 -46.29
CA ARG A 22 8.55 49.98 -45.92
C ARG A 22 7.84 48.66 -46.23
N GLN A 23 8.08 48.11 -47.41
CA GLN A 23 7.54 46.82 -47.88
C GLN A 23 7.87 45.63 -46.94
N ARG A 24 9.10 45.58 -46.39
CA ARG A 24 9.50 44.55 -45.41
C ARG A 24 8.83 44.67 -44.04
N LYS A 25 8.33 45.85 -43.66
CA LYS A 25 7.58 46.03 -42.40
C LYS A 25 6.15 45.55 -42.57
N ASP A 26 5.54 45.83 -43.71
CA ASP A 26 4.17 45.42 -44.01
C ASP A 26 4.07 43.88 -44.13
N GLU A 27 5.03 43.22 -44.79
CA GLU A 27 5.10 41.75 -44.85
C GLU A 27 5.26 41.08 -43.47
N ARG A 28 6.04 41.69 -42.57
CA ARG A 28 6.22 41.20 -41.19
C ARG A 28 4.96 41.42 -40.35
N LEU A 29 4.29 42.55 -40.50
CA LEU A 29 3.02 42.83 -39.82
C LEU A 29 1.93 41.86 -40.28
N ILE A 30 1.85 41.59 -41.58
CA ILE A 30 0.92 40.59 -42.14
C ILE A 30 1.24 39.20 -41.57
N GLY A 31 2.51 38.79 -41.51
CA GLY A 31 2.91 37.50 -40.92
C GLY A 31 2.54 37.34 -39.44
N VAL A 32 2.70 38.40 -38.63
CA VAL A 32 2.31 38.38 -37.21
C VAL A 32 0.80 38.29 -37.05
N VAL A 33 0.03 39.02 -37.86
CA VAL A 33 -1.44 38.97 -37.82
C VAL A 33 -1.96 37.59 -38.23
N VAL A 34 -1.38 36.98 -39.26
CA VAL A 34 -1.75 35.62 -39.69
C VAL A 34 -1.40 34.58 -38.62
N ALA A 35 -0.23 34.67 -38.00
CA ALA A 35 0.17 33.77 -36.92
C ALA A 35 -0.73 33.90 -35.68
N ALA A 36 -1.09 35.14 -35.30
CA ALA A 36 -2.01 35.40 -34.21
C ALA A 36 -3.41 34.86 -34.52
N ALA A 37 -3.90 35.06 -35.75
CA ALA A 37 -5.19 34.51 -36.18
C ALA A 37 -5.19 32.98 -36.10
N LEU A 38 -4.17 32.30 -36.61
CA LEU A 38 -4.04 30.83 -36.53
C LEU A 38 -4.00 30.32 -35.09
N ALA A 39 -3.27 31.01 -34.21
CA ALA A 39 -3.22 30.67 -32.79
C ALA A 39 -4.60 30.79 -32.12
N ILE A 40 -5.33 31.87 -32.41
CA ILE A 40 -6.69 32.07 -31.91
C ILE A 40 -7.63 30.98 -32.42
N THR A 41 -7.56 30.62 -33.71
CA THR A 41 -8.41 29.57 -34.29
C THR A 41 -8.11 28.20 -33.67
N LEU A 42 -6.84 27.88 -33.42
CA LEU A 42 -6.44 26.64 -32.75
C LEU A 42 -6.94 26.59 -31.31
N VAL A 43 -6.83 27.70 -30.56
CA VAL A 43 -7.35 27.80 -29.19
C VAL A 43 -8.87 27.68 -29.19
N ALA A 44 -9.57 28.37 -30.08
CA ALA A 44 -11.02 28.29 -30.20
C ALA A 44 -11.49 26.88 -30.60
N ALA A 45 -10.80 26.21 -31.53
CA ALA A 45 -11.08 24.83 -31.91
C ALA A 45 -10.84 23.85 -30.76
N ALA A 46 -9.77 24.06 -29.97
CA ALA A 46 -9.49 23.26 -28.78
C ALA A 46 -10.57 23.45 -27.70
N ILE A 47 -11.00 24.70 -27.46
CA ILE A 47 -12.09 25.02 -26.53
C ILE A 47 -13.40 24.41 -27.02
N ASN A 48 -13.72 24.53 -28.30
CA ASN A 48 -14.94 23.94 -28.88
C ASN A 48 -14.93 22.41 -28.83
N TRP A 49 -13.77 21.78 -29.09
CA TRP A 49 -13.62 20.34 -28.96
C TRP A 49 -13.77 19.88 -27.50
N LEU A 50 -13.25 20.65 -26.54
CA LEU A 50 -13.38 20.39 -25.11
C LEU A 50 -14.83 20.57 -24.63
N LEU A 51 -15.54 21.59 -25.12
CA LEU A 51 -16.97 21.80 -24.84
C LEU A 51 -17.83 20.68 -25.47
N ALA A 52 -17.52 20.27 -26.71
CA ALA A 52 -18.18 19.16 -27.39
C ALA A 52 -17.91 17.79 -26.73
N HIS A 53 -16.78 17.63 -26.05
CA HIS A 53 -16.40 16.42 -25.30
C HIS A 53 -16.53 16.57 -23.78
N SER A 54 -17.38 17.49 -23.32
CA SER A 54 -17.74 17.63 -21.90
C SER A 54 -18.28 16.33 -21.29
N TRP A 55 -18.91 15.48 -22.11
CA TRP A 55 -19.37 14.14 -21.72
C TRP A 55 -18.22 13.19 -21.31
N VAL A 56 -16.99 13.37 -21.82
CA VAL A 56 -15.84 12.52 -21.47
C VAL A 56 -15.44 12.71 -20.00
N LEU A 57 -15.46 13.96 -19.51
CA LEU A 57 -15.17 14.27 -18.11
C LEU A 57 -16.25 13.68 -17.18
N ILE A 58 -17.51 13.72 -17.62
CA ILE A 58 -18.64 13.12 -16.87
C ILE A 58 -18.49 11.59 -16.82
N VAL A 59 -18.13 10.94 -17.93
CA VAL A 59 -17.90 9.49 -17.98
C VAL A 59 -16.74 9.07 -17.09
N ILE A 60 -15.60 9.78 -17.15
CA ILE A 60 -14.44 9.51 -16.29
C ILE A 60 -14.79 9.70 -14.81
N GLY A 61 -15.47 10.80 -14.46
CA GLY A 61 -15.92 11.07 -13.10
C GLY A 61 -16.88 9.99 -12.58
N THR A 62 -17.83 9.57 -13.41
CA THR A 62 -18.80 8.52 -13.06
C THR A 62 -18.10 7.18 -12.85
N LEU A 63 -17.17 6.80 -13.73
CA LEU A 63 -16.37 5.58 -13.58
C LEU A 63 -15.50 5.61 -12.31
N ALA A 64 -14.88 6.76 -12.00
CA ALA A 64 -14.08 6.94 -10.79
C ALA A 64 -14.95 6.81 -9.52
N VAL A 65 -16.16 7.39 -9.52
CA VAL A 65 -17.10 7.27 -8.39
C VAL A 65 -17.60 5.83 -8.23
N LEU A 66 -17.93 5.14 -9.33
CA LEU A 66 -18.36 3.74 -9.26
C LEU A 66 -17.23 2.81 -8.80
N ALA A 67 -16.01 3.00 -9.30
CA ALA A 67 -14.84 2.24 -8.87
C ALA A 67 -14.48 2.54 -7.41
N GLY A 68 -14.46 3.82 -7.03
CA GLY A 68 -14.18 4.27 -5.66
C GLY A 68 -15.25 3.81 -4.67
N GLY A 69 -16.53 3.94 -5.02
CA GLY A 69 -17.66 3.45 -4.23
C GLY A 69 -17.66 1.93 -4.10
N GLY A 70 -17.38 1.20 -5.18
CA GLY A 70 -17.22 -0.26 -5.15
C GLY A 70 -16.05 -0.71 -4.28
N TRP A 71 -14.91 -0.02 -4.36
CA TRP A 71 -13.74 -0.27 -3.52
C TRP A 71 -14.03 0.03 -2.06
N PHE A 72 -14.59 1.20 -1.75
CA PHE A 72 -14.96 1.63 -0.40
C PHE A 72 -16.01 0.72 0.23
N HIS A 73 -17.02 0.30 -0.54
CA HIS A 73 -18.04 -0.64 -0.06
C HIS A 73 -17.45 -2.04 0.15
N ARG A 74 -16.51 -2.51 -0.67
CA ARG A 74 -15.76 -3.77 -0.42
C ARG A 74 -14.90 -3.67 0.83
N GLN A 75 -14.24 -2.54 1.06
CA GLN A 75 -13.43 -2.26 2.25
C GLN A 75 -14.32 -2.23 3.51
N GLN A 76 -15.38 -1.43 3.50
CA GLN A 76 -16.33 -1.35 4.62
C GLN A 76 -17.04 -2.67 4.89
N ARG A 77 -17.38 -3.44 3.84
CA ARG A 77 -17.92 -4.80 4.05
C ARG A 77 -16.90 -5.64 4.81
N ARG A 78 -15.63 -5.67 4.41
CA ARG A 78 -14.58 -6.41 5.15
C ARG A 78 -14.50 -5.97 6.62
N ALA A 79 -14.42 -4.67 6.88
CA ALA A 79 -14.34 -4.13 8.24
C ALA A 79 -15.60 -4.42 9.11
N ARG A 80 -16.80 -4.35 8.51
CA ARG A 80 -18.06 -4.66 9.21
C ARG A 80 -18.22 -6.17 9.47
N TRP A 81 -17.81 -7.00 8.51
CA TRP A 81 -17.75 -8.46 8.70
C TRP A 81 -16.71 -8.83 9.78
N GLU A 82 -15.57 -8.14 9.85
CA GLU A 82 -14.55 -8.32 10.88
C GLU A 82 -15.07 -7.98 12.29
N ALA A 83 -15.78 -6.85 12.45
CA ALA A 83 -16.33 -6.44 13.74
C ALA A 83 -17.43 -7.38 14.27
N VAL A 84 -18.27 -7.94 13.39
CA VAL A 84 -19.31 -8.91 13.76
C VAL A 84 -18.71 -10.30 14.04
N ARG A 85 -17.67 -10.69 13.30
CA ARG A 85 -16.95 -11.96 13.50
C ARG A 85 -16.17 -11.98 14.82
N ALA A 86 -15.47 -10.90 15.17
CA ALA A 86 -14.63 -10.84 16.37
C ALA A 86 -15.40 -11.02 17.69
N ARG A 87 -16.70 -10.69 17.75
CA ARG A 87 -17.51 -10.78 18.98
C ARG A 87 -17.96 -12.20 19.35
N GLY A 88 -17.78 -13.17 18.46
CA GLY A 88 -18.16 -14.58 18.70
C GLY A 88 -17.30 -15.57 17.92
N LEU A 89 -16.08 -15.18 17.54
CA LEU A 89 -15.23 -15.96 16.65
C LEU A 89 -14.85 -17.28 17.33
N ARG A 90 -15.48 -18.36 16.88
CA ARG A 90 -15.11 -19.73 17.21
C ARG A 90 -14.78 -20.40 15.90
N TYR A 91 -13.54 -20.87 15.74
CA TYR A 91 -13.19 -21.71 14.60
C TYR A 91 -13.15 -23.15 15.05
N GLU A 92 -13.78 -24.02 14.26
CA GLU A 92 -13.50 -25.44 14.34
C GLU A 92 -12.13 -25.74 13.71
N LEU A 93 -11.44 -26.75 14.25
CA LEU A 93 -10.11 -27.09 13.78
C LEU A 93 -10.09 -27.50 12.29
N LEU A 94 -11.14 -28.18 11.82
CA LEU A 94 -11.32 -28.55 10.42
C LEU A 94 -11.45 -27.32 9.51
N GLN A 95 -12.08 -26.25 10.02
CA GLN A 95 -12.19 -25.00 9.29
C GLN A 95 -10.81 -24.35 9.12
N LEU A 96 -9.99 -24.34 10.17
CA LEU A 96 -8.62 -23.82 10.12
C LEU A 96 -7.72 -24.63 9.17
N ASP A 97 -7.92 -25.94 9.10
CA ASP A 97 -7.18 -26.81 8.18
C ASP A 97 -7.47 -26.52 6.72
N ALA A 98 -8.72 -26.21 6.39
CA ALA A 98 -9.16 -25.88 5.03
C ALA A 98 -8.71 -24.48 4.56
N LEU A 99 -8.20 -23.64 5.46
CA LEU A 99 -7.76 -22.28 5.09
C LEU A 99 -6.50 -22.32 4.22
N HIS A 100 -6.41 -21.34 3.33
CA HIS A 100 -5.15 -20.96 2.72
C HIS A 100 -4.24 -20.27 3.75
N HIS A 101 -2.90 -20.30 3.58
CA HIS A 101 -1.96 -19.74 4.55
C HIS A 101 -2.27 -18.27 4.92
N SER A 102 -2.57 -17.42 3.94
CA SER A 102 -2.90 -16.01 4.17
C SER A 102 -4.21 -15.80 4.93
N ARG A 103 -5.16 -16.75 4.80
CA ARG A 103 -6.42 -16.76 5.56
C ARG A 103 -6.24 -17.32 6.96
N PHE A 104 -5.29 -18.23 7.14
CA PHE A 104 -4.89 -18.70 8.44
C PHE A 104 -4.26 -17.56 9.26
N GLU A 105 -3.42 -16.74 8.64
CA GLU A 105 -2.88 -15.51 9.26
C GLU A 105 -4.00 -14.51 9.63
N ASP A 106 -4.98 -14.29 8.73
CA ASP A 106 -6.17 -13.47 9.04
C ASP A 106 -6.93 -14.03 10.26
N ALA A 107 -7.11 -15.35 10.34
CA ALA A 107 -7.81 -15.99 11.45
C ALA A 107 -7.07 -15.83 12.78
N VAL A 108 -5.74 -15.94 12.79
CA VAL A 108 -4.92 -15.68 13.98
C VAL A 108 -5.03 -14.23 14.44
N ARG A 109 -4.99 -13.26 13.51
CA ARG A 109 -5.26 -11.85 13.80
C ARG A 109 -6.64 -11.67 14.44
N ASP A 110 -7.67 -12.29 13.86
CA ASP A 110 -9.06 -12.14 14.33
C ASP A 110 -9.25 -12.77 15.74
N LEU A 111 -8.55 -13.87 16.04
CA LEU A 111 -8.52 -14.45 17.38
C LEU A 111 -7.85 -13.51 18.40
N MET A 112 -6.74 -12.86 18.03
CA MET A 112 -6.11 -11.86 18.91
C MET A 112 -7.03 -10.65 19.15
N HIS A 113 -7.76 -10.19 18.11
CA HIS A 113 -8.79 -9.15 18.26
C HIS A 113 -9.91 -9.58 19.20
N ARG A 114 -10.44 -10.80 19.04
CA ARG A 114 -11.48 -11.38 19.92
C ARG A 114 -11.04 -11.35 21.37
N ASP A 115 -9.78 -11.70 21.62
CA ASP A 115 -9.22 -11.76 22.97
C ASP A 115 -8.97 -10.36 23.58
N GLY A 116 -9.09 -9.28 22.80
CA GLY A 116 -9.01 -7.90 23.27
C GLY A 116 -7.84 -7.09 22.72
N CYS A 117 -7.02 -7.68 21.85
CA CYS A 117 -5.91 -6.97 21.20
C CYS A 117 -6.45 -6.10 20.05
N ARG A 118 -6.87 -4.87 20.33
CA ARG A 118 -7.57 -4.01 19.36
C ARG A 118 -6.71 -3.55 18.19
N ASP A 119 -5.40 -3.61 18.32
CA ASP A 119 -4.41 -3.24 17.30
C ASP A 119 -3.85 -4.47 16.55
N ALA A 120 -4.44 -5.66 16.72
CA ALA A 120 -3.99 -6.85 16.02
C ALA A 120 -4.00 -6.64 14.50
N VAL A 121 -2.88 -6.91 13.85
CA VAL A 121 -2.70 -6.63 12.43
C VAL A 121 -1.88 -7.73 11.76
N ARG A 122 -2.32 -8.16 10.58
CA ARG A 122 -1.53 -9.01 9.70
C ARG A 122 -0.51 -8.16 8.96
N VAL A 123 0.76 -8.49 9.11
CA VAL A 123 1.90 -7.78 8.52
C VAL A 123 2.66 -8.62 7.48
N GLY A 124 2.27 -9.89 7.30
CA GLY A 124 2.92 -10.85 6.40
C GLY A 124 3.04 -10.38 4.95
N GLY A 125 4.20 -10.65 4.34
CA GLY A 125 4.61 -10.22 3.00
C GLY A 125 6.10 -10.44 2.74
N GLY A 126 6.56 -10.22 1.50
CA GLY A 126 8.00 -10.35 1.19
C GLY A 126 8.85 -9.44 2.08
N GLY A 127 9.77 -10.01 2.86
CA GLY A 127 10.66 -9.26 3.77
C GLY A 127 10.09 -9.00 5.17
N ASP A 128 9.01 -9.69 5.56
CA ASP A 128 8.41 -9.61 6.90
C ASP A 128 9.27 -10.19 8.04
N LEU A 129 10.44 -10.78 7.70
CA LEU A 129 11.44 -11.32 8.61
C LEU A 129 10.83 -12.28 9.65
N GLY A 130 9.78 -13.01 9.28
CA GLY A 130 9.17 -14.03 10.14
C GLY A 130 8.13 -13.52 11.13
N ALA A 131 7.59 -12.31 10.95
CA ALA A 131 6.41 -11.85 11.67
C ALA A 131 5.19 -11.76 10.73
N ASP A 132 4.17 -12.58 10.97
CA ASP A 132 2.95 -12.59 10.16
C ASP A 132 1.83 -11.77 10.80
N VAL A 133 1.73 -11.81 12.14
CA VAL A 133 0.74 -11.05 12.93
C VAL A 133 1.43 -10.34 14.08
N LYS A 134 1.03 -9.09 14.32
CA LYS A 134 1.46 -8.29 15.47
C LYS A 134 0.24 -7.82 16.24
N ALA A 135 0.35 -7.76 17.57
CA ALA A 135 -0.74 -7.33 18.42
C ALA A 135 -0.20 -6.81 19.77
N THR A 136 -0.98 -5.98 20.45
CA THR A 136 -0.77 -5.59 21.84
C THR A 136 -1.93 -6.11 22.67
N ASP A 137 -1.62 -6.89 23.70
CA ASP A 137 -2.68 -7.40 24.58
C ASP A 137 -3.19 -6.33 25.56
N PRO A 138 -4.32 -6.58 26.26
CA PRO A 138 -4.86 -5.64 27.26
C PRO A 138 -3.90 -5.32 28.42
N TYR A 139 -2.82 -6.08 28.58
CA TYR A 139 -1.77 -5.87 29.59
C TYR A 139 -0.58 -5.08 29.04
N GLY A 140 -0.68 -4.56 27.81
CA GLY A 140 0.34 -3.74 27.16
C GLY A 140 1.53 -4.52 26.63
N ARG A 141 1.47 -5.86 26.57
CA ARG A 141 2.58 -6.69 26.06
C ARG A 141 2.47 -6.81 24.55
N ARG A 142 3.60 -6.67 23.85
CA ARG A 142 3.70 -6.77 22.40
C ARG A 142 3.92 -8.21 21.96
N TRP A 143 2.98 -8.73 21.17
CA TRP A 143 2.99 -10.04 20.56
C TRP A 143 3.51 -9.97 19.13
N VAL A 144 4.43 -10.87 18.80
CA VAL A 144 4.87 -11.13 17.43
C VAL A 144 4.65 -12.60 17.14
N ILE A 145 3.83 -12.87 16.13
CA ILE A 145 3.33 -14.20 15.84
C ILE A 145 3.74 -14.59 14.42
N GLN A 146 4.42 -15.72 14.30
CA GLN A 146 4.65 -16.38 13.02
C GLN A 146 3.63 -17.51 12.83
N CYS A 147 2.97 -17.51 11.69
CA CYS A 147 1.98 -18.48 11.30
C CYS A 147 2.58 -19.51 10.35
N LYS A 148 2.44 -20.80 10.68
CA LYS A 148 2.87 -21.92 9.83
C LYS A 148 1.69 -22.82 9.54
N HIS A 149 0.94 -22.49 8.49
CA HIS A 149 -0.11 -23.37 7.99
C HIS A 149 0.47 -24.55 7.21
N ARG A 150 -0.01 -25.76 7.48
CA ARG A 150 0.34 -27.00 6.81
C ARG A 150 -0.92 -27.55 6.14
N ARG A 151 -0.90 -27.66 4.80
CA ARG A 151 -2.03 -28.15 3.99
C ARG A 151 -2.55 -29.52 4.45
N ASN A 152 -1.65 -30.42 4.83
CA ASN A 152 -1.99 -31.77 5.30
C ASN A 152 -2.05 -31.86 6.84
N GLY A 153 -2.19 -30.72 7.53
CA GLY A 153 -2.27 -30.63 8.99
C GLY A 153 -1.21 -31.49 9.70
N PRO A 154 -1.60 -32.47 10.55
CA PRO A 154 -0.66 -33.32 11.27
C PRO A 154 0.12 -34.28 10.37
N ALA A 155 -0.40 -34.66 9.20
CA ALA A 155 0.30 -35.50 8.22
C ALA A 155 1.28 -34.71 7.34
N GLY A 156 1.28 -33.37 7.43
CA GLY A 156 2.21 -32.50 6.72
C GLY A 156 3.59 -32.41 7.35
N SER A 157 4.44 -31.54 6.77
CA SER A 157 5.75 -31.22 7.32
C SER A 157 5.60 -30.58 8.70
N ALA A 158 6.40 -31.04 9.66
CA ALA A 158 6.41 -30.46 10.99
C ALA A 158 7.09 -29.07 10.98
N VAL A 159 6.69 -28.20 11.89
CA VAL A 159 7.48 -27.00 12.22
C VAL A 159 8.78 -27.44 12.88
N GLY A 160 9.90 -26.99 12.32
CA GLY A 160 11.24 -27.36 12.76
C GLY A 160 11.95 -26.23 13.50
N THR A 161 13.14 -26.55 14.04
CA THR A 161 14.01 -25.57 14.69
C THR A 161 14.36 -24.37 13.79
N PRO A 162 14.58 -24.50 12.47
CA PRO A 162 14.85 -23.36 11.61
C PRO A 162 13.75 -22.30 11.60
N ASP A 163 12.48 -22.71 11.66
CA ASP A 163 11.35 -21.76 11.74
C ASP A 163 11.46 -20.91 13.02
N LEU A 164 11.78 -21.53 14.16
CA LEU A 164 11.97 -20.84 15.43
C LEU A 164 13.23 -19.97 15.47
N GLN A 165 14.30 -20.38 14.79
CA GLN A 165 15.53 -19.59 14.72
C GLN A 165 15.29 -18.27 13.98
N VAL A 166 14.52 -18.29 12.88
CA VAL A 166 14.12 -17.07 12.15
C VAL A 166 13.34 -16.15 13.08
N LEU A 167 12.28 -16.66 13.72
CA LEU A 167 11.48 -15.87 14.66
C LEU A 167 12.33 -15.31 15.81
N ASN A 168 13.24 -16.12 16.39
CA ASN A 168 14.08 -15.68 17.50
C ASN A 168 15.04 -14.55 17.12
N GLY A 169 15.51 -14.55 15.87
CA GLY A 169 16.44 -13.54 15.36
C GLY A 169 15.78 -12.16 15.16
N THR A 170 14.46 -12.12 15.00
CA THR A 170 13.77 -10.92 14.50
C THR A 170 12.69 -10.41 15.44
N ALA A 171 11.99 -11.28 16.17
CA ALA A 171 10.84 -10.91 16.97
C ALA A 171 11.15 -9.79 17.98
N ARG A 172 12.26 -9.89 18.71
CA ARG A 172 12.60 -8.92 19.77
C ARG A 172 13.38 -7.74 19.20
N GLN A 173 14.38 -8.04 18.40
CA GLN A 173 15.39 -7.12 17.89
C GLN A 173 14.80 -6.18 16.83
N VAL A 174 13.96 -6.72 15.94
CA VAL A 174 13.37 -5.96 14.82
C VAL A 174 11.96 -5.50 15.15
N HIS A 175 11.19 -6.32 15.87
CA HIS A 175 9.76 -6.05 16.10
C HIS A 175 9.41 -5.64 17.54
N GLY A 176 10.37 -5.66 18.47
CA GLY A 176 10.16 -5.25 19.86
C GLY A 176 9.17 -6.16 20.61
N ALA A 177 9.13 -7.44 20.27
CA ALA A 177 8.27 -8.42 20.93
C ALA A 177 8.63 -8.55 22.41
N ASP A 178 7.63 -8.46 23.28
CA ASP A 178 7.72 -9.01 24.62
C ASP A 178 7.44 -10.52 24.57
N ILE A 179 6.55 -10.94 23.65
CA ILE A 179 6.08 -12.31 23.50
C ILE A 179 6.21 -12.70 22.03
N ALA A 180 7.03 -13.72 21.76
CA ALA A 180 7.26 -14.26 20.42
C ALA A 180 6.65 -15.66 20.33
N VAL A 181 5.80 -15.90 19.33
CA VAL A 181 4.99 -17.11 19.23
C VAL A 181 5.03 -17.70 17.82
N ILE A 182 5.17 -19.02 17.69
CA ILE A 182 4.80 -19.74 16.47
C ILE A 182 3.43 -20.38 16.66
N VAL A 183 2.53 -20.18 15.69
CA VAL A 183 1.21 -20.81 15.61
C VAL A 183 1.16 -21.74 14.41
N THR A 184 0.71 -22.97 14.59
CA THR A 184 0.56 -23.94 13.48
C THR A 184 -0.66 -24.84 13.67
N ASN A 185 -1.29 -25.24 12.55
CA ASN A 185 -2.30 -26.31 12.53
C ASN A 185 -1.68 -27.72 12.41
N GLY A 186 -0.35 -27.82 12.30
CA GLY A 186 0.40 -29.06 12.15
C GLY A 186 1.13 -29.50 13.42
N ARG A 187 2.10 -30.40 13.23
CA ARG A 187 3.00 -30.87 14.30
C ARG A 187 4.20 -29.96 14.46
N VAL A 188 4.79 -29.99 15.65
CA VAL A 188 6.07 -29.34 15.98
C VAL A 188 7.06 -30.41 16.40
N THR A 189 8.30 -30.36 15.90
CA THR A 189 9.30 -31.38 16.23
C THR A 189 9.78 -31.24 17.68
N ALA A 190 10.19 -32.35 18.31
CA ALA A 190 10.70 -32.30 19.69
C ALA A 190 11.93 -31.37 19.85
N PRO A 191 12.91 -31.34 18.92
CA PRO A 191 14.01 -30.36 18.98
C PRO A 191 13.52 -28.92 18.89
N ALA A 192 12.49 -28.63 18.08
CA ALA A 192 11.90 -27.31 18.00
C ALA A 192 11.23 -26.90 19.32
N VAL A 193 10.47 -27.79 19.96
CA VAL A 193 9.88 -27.53 21.28
C VAL A 193 10.95 -27.26 22.34
N ALA A 194 12.03 -28.04 22.35
CA ALA A 194 13.15 -27.84 23.27
C ALA A 194 13.83 -26.47 23.03
N PHE A 195 14.09 -26.13 21.77
CA PHE A 195 14.67 -24.83 21.39
C PHE A 195 13.75 -23.66 21.78
N ALA A 196 12.44 -23.76 21.54
CA ALA A 196 11.48 -22.74 21.92
C ALA A 196 11.55 -22.44 23.42
N ARG A 197 11.61 -23.48 24.26
CA ARG A 197 11.75 -23.35 25.72
C ARG A 197 13.06 -22.64 26.11
N GLN A 198 14.19 -23.06 25.53
CA GLN A 198 15.49 -22.45 25.80
C GLN A 198 15.53 -20.96 25.45
N GLN A 199 14.87 -20.58 24.35
CA GLN A 199 14.86 -19.20 23.83
C GLN A 199 13.66 -18.37 24.31
N ARG A 200 12.85 -18.89 25.26
CA ARG A 200 11.63 -18.25 25.77
C ARG A 200 10.68 -17.83 24.63
N LEU A 201 10.51 -18.71 23.65
CA LEU A 201 9.51 -18.61 22.60
C LEU A 201 8.31 -19.47 22.99
N HIS A 202 7.12 -19.06 22.59
CA HIS A 202 5.92 -19.87 22.77
C HIS A 202 5.57 -20.60 21.48
N VAL A 203 5.00 -21.80 21.65
CA VAL A 203 4.51 -22.62 20.56
C VAL A 203 3.04 -22.89 20.81
N VAL A 204 2.21 -22.51 19.85
CA VAL A 204 0.80 -22.87 19.77
C VAL A 204 0.69 -23.94 18.70
N ASP A 205 0.77 -25.18 19.14
CA ASP A 205 0.56 -26.35 18.30
C ASP A 205 -0.92 -26.54 17.96
N ARG A 206 -1.21 -27.56 17.15
CA ARG A 206 -2.57 -27.88 16.71
C ARG A 206 -3.57 -28.01 17.86
N GLN A 207 -3.20 -28.68 18.95
CA GLN A 207 -4.06 -28.91 20.10
C GLN A 207 -4.36 -27.61 20.83
N THR A 208 -3.32 -26.81 21.10
CA THR A 208 -3.46 -25.51 21.76
C THR A 208 -4.27 -24.55 20.89
N LEU A 209 -4.03 -24.55 19.57
CA LEU A 209 -4.78 -23.78 18.60
C LEU A 209 -6.26 -24.17 18.59
N ALA A 210 -6.58 -25.47 18.66
CA ALA A 210 -7.97 -25.93 18.71
C ALA A 210 -8.70 -25.41 19.94
N VAL A 211 -8.06 -25.49 21.12
CA VAL A 211 -8.63 -24.97 22.38
C VAL A 211 -8.83 -23.47 22.30
N TRP A 212 -7.82 -22.75 21.81
CA TRP A 212 -7.87 -21.30 21.66
C TRP A 212 -8.98 -20.86 20.68
N ALA A 213 -9.03 -21.51 19.52
CA ALA A 213 -9.98 -21.21 18.46
C ALA A 213 -11.42 -21.54 18.85
N ALA A 214 -11.67 -22.61 19.60
CA ALA A 214 -13.01 -23.04 19.99
C ALA A 214 -13.52 -22.37 21.26
N GLY A 215 -12.64 -21.83 22.11
CA GLY A 215 -12.99 -21.26 23.40
C GLY A 215 -13.08 -19.72 23.42
N SER A 216 -13.50 -19.18 24.55
CA SER A 216 -13.45 -17.74 24.87
C SER A 216 -12.21 -17.36 25.69
N ARG A 217 -11.35 -18.34 26.01
CA ARG A 217 -10.15 -18.11 26.81
C ARG A 217 -9.07 -17.48 25.94
N PRO A 218 -8.50 -16.35 26.38
CA PRO A 218 -7.51 -15.67 25.59
C PRO A 218 -6.17 -16.42 25.57
N LEU A 219 -5.36 -16.17 24.53
CA LEU A 219 -4.13 -16.94 24.30
C LEU A 219 -3.17 -16.97 25.49
N TRP A 220 -3.03 -15.85 26.22
CA TRP A 220 -2.13 -15.76 27.38
C TRP A 220 -2.55 -16.61 28.58
N GLU A 221 -3.80 -17.06 28.67
CA GLU A 221 -4.22 -18.02 29.70
C GLU A 221 -3.89 -19.47 29.32
N LEU A 222 -3.69 -19.73 28.03
CA LEU A 222 -3.36 -21.05 27.51
C LEU A 222 -1.85 -21.28 27.49
N LEU A 223 -1.08 -20.21 27.32
CA LEU A 223 0.38 -20.26 27.34
C LEU A 223 0.91 -20.27 28.76
N ARG A 224 1.86 -21.17 29.02
CA ARG A 224 2.61 -21.18 30.29
C ARG A 224 3.64 -20.06 30.28
N ALA A 225 3.78 -19.36 31.40
CA ALA A 225 4.83 -18.38 31.67
C ALA A 225 4.88 -17.19 30.68
N VAL A 226 3.80 -16.41 30.65
CA VAL A 226 3.78 -15.11 29.94
C VAL A 226 4.40 -14.01 30.82
N PRO A 227 5.23 -13.10 30.29
CA PRO A 227 5.81 -11.99 31.06
C PRO A 227 4.75 -11.15 31.79
N PRO A 228 5.11 -10.46 32.89
CA PRO A 228 4.18 -9.58 33.60
C PRO A 228 3.70 -8.43 32.70
N PRO A 229 2.55 -7.81 33.03
CA PRO A 229 2.04 -6.63 32.32
C PRO A 229 3.10 -5.55 32.16
N ARG A 230 3.09 -4.82 31.03
CA ARG A 230 3.86 -3.58 30.95
C ARG A 230 3.23 -2.58 31.92
N ARG A 231 4.06 -1.97 32.77
CA ARG A 231 3.59 -0.84 33.59
C ARG A 231 3.07 0.24 32.63
N PRO A 232 1.92 0.87 32.89
CA PRO A 232 1.50 2.04 32.14
C PRO A 232 2.64 3.05 32.21
N THR A 233 3.16 3.46 31.06
CA THR A 233 4.04 4.63 31.01
C THR A 233 3.19 5.78 31.53
N ALA A 234 3.49 6.27 32.73
CA ALA A 234 2.85 7.46 33.27
C ALA A 234 3.26 8.63 32.37
N LEU A 235 2.51 8.85 31.28
CA LEU A 235 2.53 9.94 30.30
C LEU A 235 1.67 9.48 29.10
N SER A 236 0.35 9.48 29.28
CA SER A 236 -0.65 9.52 28.21
C SER A 236 -1.89 10.22 28.76
#